data_AF-A0A7G9QJ90-F1
#
_entry.id   AF-A0A7G9QJ90-F1
#
_cell.length_a   1.000
_cell.length_b   1.000
_cell.length_c   1.000
_cell.angle_alpha   90.00
_cell.angle_beta   90.00
_cell.angle_gamma   90.00
#
_symmetry.space_group_name_H-M   'P 1'
#
loop_
_entity.id
_entity.type
_entity.pdbx_description
1 polymer ?
#
loop_
_entity_poly.entity_id
_entity_poly.type
_entity_poly.pdbx_seq_one_letter_code
_entity_poly.pdbx_strand_id
1 'polypeptide(L)'
;MKKVTPLTELSIDELYKKKQSIKGALIGLGVVMLAAFVILLYLVFTAKTPKVLAAIPISCALALLPAFISLGQITTEIKNRASK
;
A
#
# COMPACT_ATOMS: atom_id res chain seq x y z
N MET A 1 -1.01 9.22 -20.51
CA MET A 1 0.04 9.59 -19.55
C MET A 1 -0.61 10.29 -18.36
N LYS A 2 -0.58 9.70 -17.16
CA LYS A 2 -1.18 10.30 -15.95
C LYS A 2 -0.23 11.42 -15.49
N LYS A 3 -0.59 12.69 -15.70
CA LYS A 3 0.19 13.82 -15.19
C LYS A 3 0.29 13.67 -13.68
N VAL A 4 1.50 13.45 -13.16
CA VAL A 4 1.76 13.42 -11.74
C VAL A 4 1.78 14.88 -11.30
N THR A 5 0.63 15.40 -10.88
CA THR A 5 0.56 16.72 -10.25
C THR A 5 1.41 16.66 -8.98
N PRO A 6 2.43 17.54 -8.86
CA PRO A 6 3.26 17.57 -7.67
C PRO A 6 2.35 17.84 -6.47
N LEU A 7 2.60 17.12 -5.36
CA LEU A 7 1.78 17.25 -4.16
C LEU A 7 1.78 18.70 -3.61
N THR A 8 2.81 19.47 -3.97
CA THR A 8 2.96 20.92 -3.76
C THR A 8 1.81 21.75 -4.31
N GLU A 9 1.18 21.34 -5.41
CA GLU A 9 0.11 22.09 -6.09
C GLU A 9 -1.30 21.74 -5.60
N LEU A 10 -1.46 20.70 -4.78
CA LEU A 10 -2.78 20.35 -4.22
C LEU A 10 -3.13 21.26 -3.04
N SER A 11 -4.43 21.57 -2.93
CA SER A 11 -5.00 22.20 -1.74
C SER A 11 -4.97 21.24 -0.53
N ILE A 12 -5.01 21.78 0.70
CA ILE A 12 -4.99 20.98 1.94
C ILE A 12 -6.13 19.94 1.96
N ASP A 13 -7.33 20.34 1.52
CA ASP A 13 -8.50 19.47 1.46
C ASP A 13 -8.33 18.31 0.47
N GLU A 14 -7.70 18.56 -0.68
CA GLU A 14 -7.39 17.51 -1.65
C GLU A 14 -6.29 16.56 -1.15
N LEU A 15 -5.29 17.09 -0.42
CA LEU A 15 -4.27 16.28 0.26
C LEU A 15 -4.92 15.33 1.28
N TYR A 16 -5.89 15.82 2.07
CA TYR A 16 -6.64 15.01 3.03
C TYR A 16 -7.52 13.96 2.35
N LYS A 17 -8.27 14.33 1.30
CA LYS A 17 -9.08 13.37 0.52
C LYS A 17 -8.22 12.27 -0.09
N LYS A 18 -7.05 12.63 -0.66
CA LYS A 18 -6.12 11.67 -1.25
C LYS A 18 -5.54 10.74 -0.19
N LYS A 19 -5.18 11.26 0.99
CA LYS A 19 -4.74 10.44 2.13
C LYS A 19 -5.81 9.44 2.56
N GLN A 20 -7.06 9.87 2.68
CA GLN A 20 -8.18 9.01 3.10
C GLN A 20 -8.48 7.93 2.05
N SER A 21 -8.42 8.28 0.76
CA SER A 21 -8.59 7.32 -0.33
C SER A 21 -7.49 6.25 -0.34
N ILE A 22 -6.21 6.65 -0.21
CA ILE A 22 -5.10 5.68 -0.15
C ILE A 22 -5.20 4.84 1.12
N LYS A 23 -5.56 5.43 2.28
CA LYS A 23 -5.76 4.68 3.53
C LYS A 23 -6.86 3.62 3.39
N GLY A 24 -7.98 3.97 2.76
CA GLY A 24 -9.07 3.02 2.47
C GLY A 24 -8.61 1.88 1.55
N ALA A 25 -7.88 2.22 0.47
CA ALA A 25 -7.29 1.23 -0.42
C ALA A 25 -6.30 0.31 0.32
N LEU A 26 -5.48 0.86 1.21
CA LEU A 26 -4.51 0.12 2.02
C LEU A 26 -5.19 -0.89 2.96
N ILE A 27 -6.29 -0.49 3.59
CA ILE A 27 -7.08 -1.38 4.46
C ILE A 27 -7.70 -2.51 3.61
N GLY A 28 -8.32 -2.17 2.49
CA GLY A 28 -8.89 -3.18 1.58
C GLY A 28 -7.84 -4.17 1.08
N LEU A 29 -6.67 -3.67 0.68
CA LEU A 29 -5.54 -4.48 0.24
C LEU A 29 -5.00 -5.36 1.38
N GLY A 30 -4.92 -4.82 2.61
CA GLY A 30 -4.54 -5.58 3.80
C GLY A 30 -5.47 -6.76 4.11
N VAL A 31 -6.79 -6.58 3.96
CA VAL A 31 -7.78 -7.66 4.15
C VAL A 31 -7.60 -8.75 3.08
N VAL A 32 -7.47 -8.36 1.81
CA VAL A 32 -7.23 -9.31 0.71
C VAL A 32 -5.92 -10.07 0.92
N MET A 33 -4.88 -9.39 1.41
CA MET A 33 -3.58 -9.99 1.68
C MET A 33 -3.64 -11.01 2.83
N LEU A 34 -4.41 -10.74 3.90
CA LEU A 34 -4.67 -11.71 4.97
C LEU A 34 -5.40 -12.94 4.45
N ALA A 35 -6.44 -12.77 3.63
CA ALA A 35 -7.16 -13.89 3.04
C ALA A 35 -6.25 -14.75 2.14
N ALA A 36 -5.46 -14.11 1.28
CA ALA A 36 -4.48 -14.79 0.44
C ALA A 36 -3.43 -15.53 1.26
N PHE A 37 -2.98 -14.96 2.38
CA PHE A 37 -2.02 -15.59 3.28
C PHE A 37 -2.57 -16.88 3.90
N VAL A 38 -3.82 -16.88 4.35
CA VAL A 38 -4.48 -18.10 4.89
C VAL A 38 -4.60 -19.19 3.82
N ILE A 39 -4.96 -18.82 2.59
CA ILE A 39 -5.03 -19.77 1.45
C ILE A 39 -3.65 -20.35 1.14
N LEU A 40 -2.61 -19.53 1.11
CA LEU A 40 -1.24 -19.98 0.89
C LEU A 40 -0.77 -20.91 2.01
N LEU A 41 -1.07 -20.61 3.28
CA LEU A 41 -0.76 -21.51 4.39
C LEU A 41 -1.43 -22.87 4.20
N TYR A 42 -2.73 -22.90 3.88
CA TYR A 42 -3.44 -24.15 3.61
C TYR A 42 -2.81 -24.97 2.48
N LEU A 43 -2.44 -24.30 1.38
CA LEU A 43 -1.76 -24.94 0.25
C LEU A 43 -0.36 -25.43 0.61
N VAL A 44 0.41 -24.71 1.43
CA VAL A 44 1.76 -25.15 1.86
C VAL A 44 1.67 -26.45 2.66
N PHE A 45 0.69 -26.58 3.56
CA PHE A 45 0.49 -27.81 4.33
C PHE A 45 -0.02 -28.97 3.47
N THR A 46 -0.75 -28.68 2.40
CA THR A 46 -1.38 -29.71 1.54
C THR A 46 -0.48 -30.10 0.34
N ALA A 47 0.41 -29.22 -0.12
CA ALA A 47 1.23 -29.43 -1.31
C ALA A 47 2.66 -29.89 -0.96
N LYS A 48 3.15 -30.92 -1.68
CA LYS A 48 4.53 -31.44 -1.55
C LYS A 48 5.63 -30.50 -2.09
N THR A 49 5.29 -29.31 -2.61
CA THR A 49 6.23 -28.35 -3.23
C THR A 49 6.20 -26.96 -2.56
N PRO A 50 6.70 -26.83 -1.31
CA PRO A 50 6.56 -25.62 -0.49
C PRO A 50 7.40 -24.42 -0.96
N LYS A 51 8.43 -24.65 -1.78
CA LYS A 51 9.42 -23.61 -2.15
C LYS A 51 8.85 -22.48 -3.02
N VAL A 52 7.88 -22.80 -3.89
CA VAL A 52 7.28 -21.80 -4.80
C VAL A 52 6.25 -20.94 -4.06
N LEU A 53 5.48 -21.53 -3.14
CA LEU A 53 4.50 -20.79 -2.34
C LEU A 53 5.15 -19.80 -1.37
N ALA A 54 6.35 -20.09 -0.87
CA ALA A 54 7.08 -19.20 0.04
C ALA A 54 7.64 -17.93 -0.63
N ALA A 55 7.80 -17.91 -1.96
CA ALA A 55 8.34 -16.75 -2.68
C ALA A 55 7.28 -15.67 -2.98
N ILE A 56 6.01 -16.07 -3.10
CA ILE A 56 4.88 -15.20 -3.48
C ILE A 56 4.65 -14.04 -2.48
N PRO A 57 4.71 -14.24 -1.15
CA PRO A 57 4.53 -13.16 -0.18
C PRO A 57 5.62 -12.09 -0.28
N ILE A 58 6.86 -12.50 -0.57
CA ILE A 58 8.03 -11.61 -0.62
C ILE A 58 7.94 -10.68 -1.84
N SER A 59 7.58 -11.21 -3.00
CA SER A 59 7.37 -10.38 -4.20
C SER A 59 6.21 -9.40 -4.05
N CYS A 60 5.16 -9.78 -3.31
CA CYS A 60 4.00 -8.91 -3.07
C CYS A 60 4.36 -7.74 -2.14
N ALA A 61 5.13 -7.98 -1.08
CA ALA A 61 5.57 -6.93 -0.17
C ALA A 61 6.44 -5.87 -0.87
N LEU A 62 7.31 -6.28 -1.79
CA LEU A 62 8.16 -5.37 -2.56
C LEU A 62 7.36 -4.46 -3.50
N ALA A 63 6.25 -4.95 -4.06
CA ALA A 63 5.39 -4.16 -4.94
C ALA A 63 4.60 -3.06 -4.20
N LEU A 64 4.44 -3.16 -2.88
CA LEU A 64 3.72 -2.19 -2.05
C LEU A 64 4.59 -1.01 -1.56
N LEU A 65 5.92 -1.14 -1.59
CA LEU A 65 6.86 -0.09 -1.15
C LEU A 65 6.60 1.29 -1.78
N PRO A 66 6.38 1.43 -3.10
CA PRO A 66 6.14 2.74 -3.72
C PRO A 66 4.87 3.43 -3.20
N ALA A 67 3.85 2.64 -2.86
CA ALA A 67 2.59 3.15 -2.32
C ALA A 67 2.77 3.67 -0.88
N PHE A 68 3.54 2.96 -0.06
CA PHE A 68 3.89 3.43 1.29
C PHE A 68 4.75 4.69 1.28
N ILE A 69 5.74 4.77 0.38
CA ILE A 69 6.57 5.96 0.20
C ILE A 69 5.71 7.16 -0.21
N SER A 70 4.81 6.97 -1.17
CA SER A 70 3.86 8.01 -1.61
C SER A 70 2.95 8.49 -0.46
N LEU A 71 2.49 7.58 0.41
CA LEU A 71 1.66 7.91 1.58
C LEU A 71 2.43 8.73 2.63
N GLY A 72 3.70 8.36 2.86
CA GLY A 72 4.60 9.06 3.76
C GLY A 72 4.86 10.48 3.30
N GLN A 73 5.17 10.66 2.01
CA GLN A 73 5.36 11.98 1.39
C GLN A 73 4.13 12.88 1.57
N ILE A 74 2.92 12.39 1.28
CA ILE A 74 1.67 13.14 1.50
C ILE A 74 1.52 13.54 2.98
N THR A 75 1.81 12.64 3.91
CA THR A 75 1.64 12.92 5.35
C THR A 75 2.66 13.94 5.85
N THR A 76 3.92 13.84 5.43
CA THR A 76 4.97 14.81 5.75
C THR A 76 4.63 16.19 5.21
N GLU A 77 4.06 16.25 4.00
CA GLU A 77 3.67 17.52 3.39
C GLU A 77 2.47 18.18 4.10
N ILE A 78 1.45 17.39 4.50
CA ILE A 78 0.35 17.88 5.36
C ILE A 78 0.92 18.46 6.66
N LYS A 79 1.86 17.75 7.30
CA LYS A 79 2.48 18.17 8.57
C LYS A 79 3.30 19.45 8.41
N ASN A 80 4.10 19.56 7.34
CA ASN A 80 4.89 20.76 7.07
C ASN A 80 4.01 22.00 6.83
N ARG A 81 2.84 21.83 6.20
CA ARG A 81 1.92 22.95 5.98
C ARG A 81 1.11 23.33 7.21
N ALA A 82 0.81 22.37 8.10
CA ALA A 82 0.16 22.66 9.39
C ALA A 82 1.10 23.29 10.43
N SER A 83 2.42 23.15 10.24
CA SER A 83 3.46 23.71 11.11
C SER A 83 3.97 25.09 10.64
N LYS A 84 3.43 25.62 9.54
CA LYS A 84 3.77 26.93 8.98
C LYS A 84 2.68 27.93 9.30
#